data_AF-A0A374MWU7-F1
#
_entry.id   AF-A0A374MWU7-F1
#
_cell.length_a   1.000
_cell.length_b   1.000
_cell.length_c   1.000
_cell.angle_alpha   90.00
_cell.angle_beta   90.00
_cell.angle_gamma   90.00
#
_symmetry.space_group_name_H-M   'P 1'
#
loop_
_entity.id
_entity.type
_entity.pdbx_description
1 polymer ?
#
loop_
_entity_poly.entity_id
_entity_poly.type
_entity_poly.pdbx_seq_one_letter_code
_entity_poly.pdbx_strand_id
1 'polypeptide(L)'
;MNPLSDVMGGWWVWSTQVDGTVTLTTECFENIALMLPFTFLLMWTAKEKLLKEKGRQICFTSILWYSTKAAFLFSLTIEFLQLFLRLGTFQLSDLCYNTLGGAIGGVLYWMGWKVKKQ
;
A
#
# COMPACT_ATOMS: atom_id res chain seq x y z
N MET A 1 -25.27 -3.98 -5.27
CA MET A 1 -24.48 -2.73 -5.37
C MET A 1 -23.66 -2.76 -6.64
N ASN A 2 -23.50 -1.61 -7.30
CA ASN A 2 -22.62 -1.49 -8.47
C ASN A 2 -21.16 -1.35 -7.96
N PRO A 3 -20.28 -2.32 -8.21
CA PRO A 3 -18.91 -2.30 -7.67
C PRO A 3 -18.02 -1.22 -8.32
N LEU A 4 -18.50 -0.55 -9.36
CA LEU A 4 -17.85 0.59 -10.03
C LEU A 4 -18.56 1.92 -9.76
N SER A 5 -19.42 1.98 -8.75
CA SER A 5 -20.14 3.22 -8.42
C SER A 5 -19.25 4.29 -7.77
N ASP A 6 -18.16 3.89 -7.12
CA ASP A 6 -17.23 4.79 -6.43
C ASP A 6 -15.78 4.51 -6.83
N VAL A 7 -15.46 4.65 -8.12
CA VAL A 7 -14.12 4.35 -8.64
C VAL A 7 -13.05 5.29 -8.10
N MET A 8 -13.40 6.55 -7.87
CA MET A 8 -12.43 7.54 -7.37
C MET A 8 -12.15 7.37 -5.88
N GLY A 9 -13.10 6.86 -5.11
CA GLY A 9 -12.97 6.67 -3.67
C GLY A 9 -12.77 7.99 -2.90
N GLY A 10 -12.44 7.86 -1.62
CA GLY A 10 -12.25 8.99 -0.72
C GLY A 10 -10.80 9.50 -0.72
N TRP A 11 -10.58 10.75 -1.10
CA TRP A 11 -9.25 11.39 -1.04
C TRP A 11 -9.01 12.22 0.21
N TRP A 12 -10.04 12.41 1.04
CA TRP A 12 -9.98 13.15 2.30
C TRP A 12 -10.53 12.35 3.46
N VAL A 13 -10.08 12.72 4.66
CA VAL A 13 -10.53 12.18 5.96
C VAL A 13 -11.93 12.66 6.35
N TRP A 14 -12.55 13.50 5.54
CA TRP A 14 -13.89 14.02 5.76
C TRP A 14 -14.77 13.65 4.57
N SER A 15 -15.89 13.00 4.84
CA SER A 15 -16.92 12.69 3.85
C SER A 15 -18.21 13.42 4.22
N THR A 16 -18.83 14.08 3.24
CA THR A 16 -20.12 14.75 3.42
C THR A 16 -21.21 13.83 2.89
N GLN A 17 -22.10 13.40 3.79
CA GLN A 17 -23.24 12.57 3.43
C GLN A 17 -24.35 13.39 2.73
N VAL A 18 -25.31 12.69 2.14
CA VAL A 18 -26.40 13.29 1.34
C VAL A 18 -27.32 14.19 2.19
N ASP A 19 -27.31 14.01 3.51
CA ASP A 19 -28.02 14.81 4.52
C ASP A 19 -27.24 16.06 4.98
N GLY A 20 -26.02 16.27 4.47
CA GLY A 20 -25.13 17.37 4.84
C GLY A 20 -24.25 17.09 6.07
N THR A 21 -24.36 15.90 6.67
CA THR A 21 -23.52 15.51 7.81
C THR A 21 -22.08 15.26 7.36
N VAL A 22 -21.12 15.90 8.01
CA VAL A 22 -19.69 15.67 7.79
C VAL A 22 -19.19 14.61 8.77
N THR A 23 -18.76 13.46 8.25
CA THR A 23 -18.21 12.35 9.05
C THR A 23 -16.73 12.15 8.77
N LEU A 24 -15.97 11.79 9.81
CA LEU A 24 -14.57 11.44 9.68
C LEU A 24 -14.44 10.03 9.11
N THR A 25 -13.67 9.86 8.03
CA THR A 25 -13.33 8.57 7.43
C THR A 25 -11.89 8.20 7.78
N THR A 26 -11.68 6.94 8.17
CA THR A 26 -10.36 6.40 8.58
C THR A 26 -9.72 5.51 7.52
N GLU A 27 -10.42 5.26 6.40
CA GLU A 27 -10.03 4.35 5.31
C GLU A 27 -8.62 4.64 4.78
N CYS A 28 -8.25 5.91 4.60
CA CYS A 28 -6.91 6.28 4.12
C CYS A 28 -5.79 5.86 5.09
N PHE A 29 -6.03 5.97 6.40
CA PHE A 29 -5.07 5.55 7.42
C PHE A 29 -5.00 4.03 7.53
N GLU A 30 -6.13 3.35 7.40
CA GLU A 30 -6.22 1.89 7.43
C GLU A 30 -5.44 1.27 6.26
N ASN A 31 -5.62 1.80 5.04
CA ASN A 31 -4.88 1.36 3.85
C ASN A 31 -3.36 1.55 4.00
N ILE A 32 -2.93 2.71 4.50
CA ILE A 32 -1.50 2.95 4.81
C ILE A 32 -0.98 1.98 5.87
N ALA A 33 -1.72 1.83 6.97
CA ALA A 33 -1.34 1.01 8.12
C ALA A 33 -1.29 -0.49 7.77
N LEU A 34 -2.05 -0.94 6.78
CA LEU A 34 -2.04 -2.31 6.29
C LEU A 34 -0.77 -2.63 5.50
N MET A 35 -0.41 -1.77 4.54
CA MET A 35 0.71 -2.05 3.62
C MET A 35 2.10 -1.79 4.22
N LEU A 36 2.16 -0.96 5.26
CA LEU A 36 3.40 -0.66 5.97
C LEU A 36 4.05 -1.91 6.60
N PRO A 37 3.40 -2.67 7.50
CA PRO A 37 3.98 -3.87 8.10
C PRO A 37 4.19 -4.96 7.05
N PHE A 38 3.29 -5.08 6.06
CA PHE A 38 3.41 -6.04 4.97
C PHE A 38 4.72 -5.85 4.19
N THR A 39 4.98 -4.64 3.69
CA THR A 39 6.19 -4.37 2.90
C THR A 39 7.47 -4.40 3.74
N PHE A 40 7.41 -3.97 5.00
CA PHE A 40 8.54 -4.10 5.92
C PHE A 40 8.95 -5.57 6.10
N LEU A 41 8.00 -6.45 6.39
CA LEU A 41 8.25 -7.88 6.58
C LEU A 41 8.64 -8.59 5.28
N LEU A 42 8.06 -8.20 4.15
CA LEU A 42 8.44 -8.68 2.82
C LEU A 42 9.91 -8.39 2.54
N MET A 43 10.35 -7.16 2.76
CA MET A 43 11.77 -6.80 2.59
C MET A 43 12.64 -7.50 3.63
N TRP A 44 12.20 -7.64 4.88
CA TRP A 44 12.96 -8.36 5.91
C TRP A 44 13.24 -9.82 5.55
N THR A 45 12.22 -10.54 5.09
CA THR A 45 12.29 -11.98 4.82
C THR A 45 12.85 -12.31 3.45
N ALA A 46 12.52 -11.51 2.43
CA ALA A 46 12.77 -11.87 1.04
C ALA A 46 13.81 -10.98 0.35
N LYS A 47 14.41 -9.96 0.99
CA LYS A 47 15.43 -9.10 0.33
C LYS A 47 16.55 -9.86 -0.35
N GLU A 48 16.99 -10.98 0.21
CA GLU A 48 18.16 -11.70 -0.31
C GLU A 48 17.79 -12.35 -1.64
N LYS A 49 16.64 -13.03 -1.69
CA LYS A 49 16.10 -13.56 -2.93
C LYS A 49 15.76 -12.45 -3.93
N LEU A 50 15.12 -11.39 -3.47
CA LEU A 50 14.56 -10.36 -4.36
C LEU A 50 15.61 -9.39 -4.92
N LEU A 51 16.63 -9.04 -4.12
CA LEU A 51 17.66 -8.07 -4.50
C LEU A 51 18.99 -8.75 -4.87
N LYS A 52 19.46 -9.77 -4.12
CA LYS A 52 20.76 -10.42 -4.43
C LYS A 52 20.67 -11.35 -5.64
N GLU A 53 19.61 -12.16 -5.80
CA GLU A 53 19.48 -13.05 -6.99
C GLU A 53 19.36 -12.25 -8.29
N LYS A 54 18.81 -11.03 -8.22
CA LYS A 54 18.74 -10.11 -9.36
C LYS A 54 20.02 -9.29 -9.58
N GLY A 55 21.11 -9.58 -8.86
CA GLY A 55 22.38 -8.87 -8.94
C GLY A 55 22.27 -7.38 -8.57
N ARG A 56 21.21 -6.96 -7.88
CA ARG A 56 21.02 -5.55 -7.50
C ARG A 56 21.73 -5.26 -6.19
N GLN A 57 22.48 -4.17 -6.19
CA GLN A 57 23.01 -3.60 -4.96
C GLN A 57 21.85 -3.17 -4.05
N ILE A 58 21.96 -3.49 -2.75
CA ILE A 58 21.00 -3.06 -1.74
C ILE A 58 21.21 -1.55 -1.50
N CYS A 59 20.49 -0.75 -2.28
CA CYS A 59 20.44 0.71 -2.17
C CYS A 59 19.04 1.16 -1.72
N PHE A 60 18.96 2.36 -1.14
CA PHE A 60 17.69 2.98 -0.72
C PHE A 60 16.65 2.97 -1.85
N THR A 61 17.06 3.43 -3.04
CA THR A 61 16.21 3.48 -4.24
C THR A 61 15.72 2.10 -4.68
N SER A 62 16.54 1.06 -4.53
CA SER A 62 16.16 -0.31 -4.89
C SER A 62 15.13 -0.89 -3.92
N ILE A 63 15.28 -0.61 -2.63
CA ILE A 63 14.31 -1.01 -1.60
C ILE A 63 12.99 -0.27 -1.81
N LEU A 64 13.04 1.06 -1.96
CA LEU A 64 11.86 1.88 -2.17
C LEU A 64 11.10 1.48 -3.44
N TRP A 65 11.82 1.31 -4.56
CA TRP A 65 11.19 0.89 -5.81
C TRP A 65 10.53 -0.47 -5.70
N TYR A 66 11.20 -1.43 -5.05
CA TYR A 66 10.65 -2.77 -4.90
C TYR A 66 9.44 -2.79 -3.96
N SER A 67 9.51 -2.12 -2.81
CA SER A 67 8.40 -2.07 -1.85
C SER A 67 7.18 -1.37 -2.43
N THR A 68 7.37 -0.22 -3.10
CA THR A 68 6.29 0.50 -3.78
C THR A 68 5.67 -0.34 -4.89
N LYS A 69 6.48 -1.00 -5.72
CA LYS A 69 5.97 -1.87 -6.79
C LYS A 69 5.20 -3.07 -6.23
N ALA A 70 5.70 -3.69 -5.17
CA ALA A 70 5.04 -4.83 -4.53
C ALA A 70 3.69 -4.42 -3.92
N ALA A 71 3.65 -3.30 -3.19
CA ALA A 71 2.41 -2.77 -2.62
C ALA A 71 1.39 -2.38 -3.70
N PHE A 72 1.83 -1.73 -4.77
CA PHE A 72 0.96 -1.39 -5.91
C PHE A 72 0.35 -2.64 -6.55
N LEU A 73 1.16 -3.67 -6.87
CA LEU A 73 0.66 -4.92 -7.46
C LEU A 73 -0.27 -5.68 -6.50
N PHE A 74 0.07 -5.73 -5.23
CA PHE A 74 -0.72 -6.44 -4.22
C PHE A 74 -2.06 -5.74 -3.99
N SER A 75 -2.04 -4.40 -3.86
CA SER A 75 -3.26 -3.60 -3.77
C SER A 75 -4.12 -3.73 -5.02
N LEU A 76 -3.52 -3.65 -6.22
CA LEU A 76 -4.25 -3.85 -7.47
C LEU A 76 -4.92 -5.24 -7.50
N THR A 77 -4.22 -6.26 -7.02
CA THR A 77 -4.76 -7.62 -6.91
C THR A 77 -5.94 -7.70 -5.94
N ILE A 78 -5.87 -7.01 -4.79
CA ILE A 78 -6.96 -6.95 -3.81
C ILE A 78 -8.20 -6.28 -4.42
N GLU A 79 -8.04 -5.12 -5.05
CA GLU A 79 -9.13 -4.38 -5.72
C GLU A 79 -9.82 -5.24 -6.80
N PHE A 80 -9.03 -5.93 -7.64
CA PHE A 80 -9.59 -6.83 -8.64
C PHE A 80 -10.25 -8.08 -8.02
N LEU A 81 -9.73 -8.62 -6.92
CA LEU A 81 -10.37 -9.72 -6.20
C LEU A 81 -11.72 -9.29 -5.63
N GLN A 82 -11.79 -8.10 -5.00
CA GLN A 82 -13.03 -7.54 -4.45
C GLN A 82 -14.06 -7.31 -5.56
N LEU A 83 -13.63 -6.78 -6.71
CA LEU A 83 -14.47 -6.60 -7.89
C LEU A 83 -14.98 -7.95 -8.43
N PHE A 84 -14.10 -8.94 -8.58
CA PHE A 84 -14.44 -10.27 -9.10
C PHE A 84 -15.41 -11.03 -8.19
N LEU A 85 -15.20 -10.97 -6.88
CA LEU A 85 -16.04 -11.61 -5.86
C LEU A 85 -17.28 -10.80 -5.48
N ARG A 86 -17.42 -9.56 -6.00
CA ARG A 86 -18.48 -8.60 -5.65
C ARG A 86 -18.56 -8.31 -4.14
N LEU A 87 -17.43 -8.32 -3.45
CA LEU A 87 -17.33 -8.09 -2.01
C LEU A 87 -17.17 -6.60 -1.65
N GLY A 88 -16.78 -5.76 -2.61
CA GLY A 88 -16.53 -4.34 -2.40
C GLY A 88 -16.57 -3.52 -3.69
N THR A 89 -16.22 -2.24 -3.58
CA THR A 89 -16.04 -1.31 -4.69
C THR A 89 -14.57 -1.24 -5.08
N PHE A 90 -14.31 -1.09 -6.38
CA PHE A 90 -12.95 -0.82 -6.87
C PHE A 90 -12.62 0.64 -6.59
N GLN A 91 -11.62 0.93 -5.74
CA GLN A 91 -11.29 2.30 -5.33
C GLN A 91 -9.84 2.68 -5.68
N LEU A 92 -9.68 3.76 -6.45
CA LEU A 92 -8.36 4.27 -6.84
C LEU A 92 -7.64 4.93 -5.66
N SER A 93 -8.38 5.55 -4.74
CA SER A 93 -7.85 6.08 -3.48
C SER A 93 -7.10 5.01 -2.70
N ASP A 94 -7.68 3.82 -2.63
CA ASP A 94 -7.17 2.69 -1.86
C ASP A 94 -5.88 2.18 -2.46
N LEU A 95 -5.86 2.04 -3.80
CA LEU A 95 -4.65 1.76 -4.56
C LEU A 95 -3.52 2.75 -4.26
N CYS A 96 -3.83 4.04 -4.19
CA CYS A 96 -2.84 5.08 -3.89
C CYS A 96 -2.36 5.05 -2.44
N TYR A 97 -3.26 4.96 -1.45
CA TYR A 97 -2.90 4.92 -0.03
C TYR A 97 -2.14 3.63 0.34
N ASN A 98 -2.54 2.49 -0.22
CA ASN A 98 -1.81 1.23 -0.07
C ASN A 98 -0.40 1.32 -0.66
N THR A 99 -0.26 1.93 -1.84
CA THR A 99 1.06 2.15 -2.47
C THR A 99 1.93 3.07 -1.61
N LEU A 100 1.35 4.13 -1.03
CA LEU A 100 2.04 5.04 -0.11
C LEU A 100 2.49 4.31 1.17
N GLY A 101 1.61 3.51 1.79
CA GLY A 101 1.95 2.68 2.94
C GLY A 101 3.09 1.72 2.65
N GLY A 102 3.11 1.13 1.45
CA GLY A 102 4.20 0.27 1.00
C GLY A 102 5.53 0.98 0.78
N ALA A 103 5.49 2.23 0.28
CA ALA A 103 6.68 3.07 0.20
C ALA A 103 7.24 3.36 1.60
N ILE A 104 6.39 3.76 2.55
CA ILE A 104 6.76 4.05 3.94
C ILE A 104 7.35 2.82 4.62
N GLY A 105 6.74 1.64 4.47
CA GLY A 105 7.26 0.39 5.03
C GLY A 105 8.65 0.02 4.48
N GLY A 106 8.90 0.28 3.19
CA GLY A 106 10.24 0.13 2.58
C GLY A 106 11.28 1.11 3.15
N VAL A 107 10.90 2.37 3.40
CA VAL A 107 11.78 3.36 4.03
C VAL A 107 12.13 2.95 5.46
N LEU A 108 11.14 2.53 6.26
CA LEU A 108 11.34 2.02 7.62
C LEU A 108 12.28 0.81 7.64
N TYR A 109 12.09 -0.11 6.70
CA TYR A 109 12.97 -1.26 6.51
C TYR A 109 14.42 -0.82 6.26
N TRP A 110 14.64 0.11 5.34
CA TRP A 110 15.98 0.60 5.02
C TRP A 110 16.65 1.26 6.22
N MET A 111 15.91 2.08 6.99
CA MET A 111 16.44 2.71 8.21
C MET A 111 16.88 1.66 9.24
N GLY A 112 16.04 0.67 9.53
CA GLY A 112 16.38 -0.43 10.44
C GLY A 112 17.57 -1.26 9.94
N TRP A 113 17.65 -1.53 8.64
CA TRP A 113 18.78 -2.24 8.05
C TRP A 113 20.09 -1.45 8.12
N LYS A 114 20.03 -0.13 7.91
CA LYS A 114 21.21 0.76 7.99
C LYS A 114 21.76 0.82 9.41
N VAL A 115 20.89 0.94 10.41
CA VAL A 115 21.29 0.93 11.84
C VAL A 115 21.95 -0.39 12.23
N LYS A 116 21.44 -1.54 11.78
CA LYS A 116 22.05 -2.86 12.08
C LYS A 116 23.41 -3.10 11.41
N LYS A 117 23.72 -2.35 10.35
CA LYS A 117 24.97 -2.49 9.59
C LYS A 117 26.11 -1.65 10.19
N GLN A 118 25.77 -0.63 10.98
CA GLN A 118 26.74 0.09 11.83
C GLN A 118 27.05 -0.73 13.08
#